data_AF-A0A182U053-F1
#
_entry.id   AF-A0A182U053-F1
#
_cell.length_a   1.000
_cell.length_b   1.000
_cell.length_c   1.000
_cell.angle_alpha   90.00
_cell.angle_beta   90.00
_cell.angle_gamma   90.00
#
_symmetry.space_group_name_H-M   'P 1'
#
loop_
_entity.id
_entity.type
_entity.pdbx_description
1 polymer ?
#
loop_
_entity_poly.entity_id
_entity_poly.type
_entity_poly.pdbx_seq_one_letter_code
_entity_poly.pdbx_strand_id
1 'polypeptide(L)'
;LSRKSSISESSAISGLSTGSGRTYVHEESTLLLETTENNVVRHYLVPLEVATKQKNWKRKGTKLHIYNDHTFVAKHIPGGILCFVCNRSIPRRPGKQGYECRDCAIQCHKPCHVRAPQACPNPKILSMQL
;
A
#
# COMPACT_ATOMS: atom_id res chain seq x y z
N LEU A 1 15.30 -32.43 18.80
CA LEU A 1 14.06 -32.83 18.09
C LEU A 1 13.42 -31.58 17.47
N SER A 2 13.76 -31.32 16.21
CA SER A 2 13.35 -30.12 15.47
C SER A 2 11.84 -30.12 15.21
N ARG A 3 11.15 -29.06 15.65
CA ARG A 3 9.73 -28.84 15.36
C ARG A 3 9.59 -28.48 13.88
N LYS A 4 9.12 -29.43 13.07
CA LYS A 4 8.61 -29.16 11.72
C LYS A 4 7.26 -28.44 11.86
N SER A 5 7.17 -27.19 11.46
CA SER A 5 5.88 -26.53 11.24
C SER A 5 5.51 -26.65 9.77
N SER A 6 4.48 -27.44 9.52
CA SER A 6 3.77 -27.60 8.26
C SER A 6 3.21 -26.24 7.83
N ILE A 7 3.71 -25.72 6.70
CA ILE A 7 3.12 -24.57 6.04
C ILE A 7 1.94 -25.07 5.20
N SER A 8 0.72 -24.82 5.67
CA SER A 8 -0.47 -25.12 4.89
C SER A 8 -0.62 -24.10 3.76
N GLU A 9 -0.88 -24.66 2.60
CA GLU A 9 -1.00 -24.06 1.28
C GLU A 9 -2.11 -22.99 1.28
N SER A 10 -1.72 -21.72 1.16
CA SER A 10 -2.62 -20.67 0.69
C SER A 10 -2.06 -20.18 -0.64
N SER A 11 -2.73 -20.60 -1.69
CA SER A 11 -2.35 -20.44 -3.08
C SER A 11 -2.12 -18.96 -3.44
N ALA A 12 -1.01 -18.72 -4.14
CA ALA A 12 -0.77 -17.61 -5.05
C ALA A 12 -1.02 -16.19 -4.53
N ILE A 13 -0.25 -15.74 -3.53
CA ILE A 13 0.01 -14.30 -3.33
C ILE A 13 1.18 -13.89 -4.24
N SER A 14 0.91 -13.75 -5.53
CA SER A 14 1.83 -13.17 -6.52
C SER A 14 1.94 -11.66 -6.30
N GLY A 15 2.46 -11.27 -5.15
CA GLY A 15 2.65 -9.89 -4.75
C GLY A 15 3.76 -9.84 -3.70
N LEU A 16 5.00 -9.90 -4.17
CA LEU A 16 6.19 -9.79 -3.33
C LEU A 16 6.11 -8.50 -2.48
N SER A 17 5.87 -8.60 -1.17
CA SER A 17 6.30 -7.66 -0.11
C SER A 17 5.84 -8.08 1.30
N THR A 18 6.31 -9.21 1.81
CA THR A 18 6.30 -9.50 3.26
C THR A 18 7.33 -8.66 4.03
N GLY A 19 8.21 -7.93 3.33
CA GLY A 19 9.23 -7.03 3.90
C GLY A 19 8.75 -5.60 4.14
N SER A 20 9.17 -5.01 5.28
CA SER A 20 8.81 -3.65 5.71
C SER A 20 9.26 -2.55 4.73
N GLY A 21 10.35 -2.78 3.97
CA GLY A 21 10.98 -1.76 3.11
C GLY A 21 10.47 -1.68 1.65
N ARG A 22 9.73 -2.66 1.14
CA ARG A 22 9.27 -2.65 -0.26
C ARG A 22 7.85 -2.11 -0.40
N THR A 23 7.63 -1.40 -1.52
CA THR A 23 6.30 -1.00 -1.97
C THR A 23 5.59 -2.25 -2.50
N TYR A 24 4.41 -2.53 -1.97
CA TYR A 24 3.54 -3.58 -2.49
C TYR A 24 2.79 -3.01 -3.69
N VAL A 25 2.87 -3.68 -4.83
CA VAL A 25 2.23 -3.28 -6.10
C VAL A 25 1.37 -4.44 -6.57
N HIS A 26 0.19 -4.14 -7.10
CA HIS A 26 -0.79 -5.13 -7.53
C HIS A 26 -1.61 -4.55 -8.70
N GLU A 27 -2.14 -5.41 -9.58
CA GLU A 27 -2.90 -4.99 -10.76
C GLU A 27 -4.22 -4.29 -10.42
N GLU A 28 -4.90 -4.75 -9.37
CA GLU A 28 -6.13 -4.13 -8.85
C GLU A 28 -5.94 -2.70 -8.33
N SER A 29 -4.72 -2.24 -8.01
CA SER A 29 -4.50 -0.87 -7.55
C SER A 29 -3.69 -0.03 -8.51
N THR A 30 -4.14 1.22 -8.68
CA THR A 30 -3.38 2.20 -9.45
C THR A 30 -2.31 2.82 -8.56
N LEU A 31 -1.07 2.87 -9.05
CA LEU A 31 0.02 3.54 -8.35
C LEU A 31 0.22 4.94 -8.94
N LEU A 32 0.14 5.96 -8.10
CA LEU A 32 0.52 7.33 -8.44
C LEU A 32 1.79 7.74 -7.67
N LEU A 33 2.62 8.57 -8.29
CA LEU A 33 3.72 9.26 -7.64
C LEU A 33 3.34 10.74 -7.46
N GLU A 34 3.15 11.15 -6.22
CA GLU A 34 2.96 12.56 -5.85
C GLU A 34 4.33 13.21 -5.62
N THR A 35 4.61 14.31 -6.33
CA THR A 35 5.80 15.14 -6.16
C THR A 35 5.41 16.59 -5.92
N THR A 36 6.32 17.36 -5.33
CA THR A 36 6.19 18.81 -5.20
C THR A 36 7.30 19.46 -6.00
N GLU A 37 6.92 20.17 -7.07
CA GLU A 37 7.82 20.81 -8.01
C GLU A 37 7.46 22.29 -8.09
N ASN A 38 8.40 23.19 -7.75
CA ASN A 38 8.15 24.64 -7.70
C ASN A 38 6.90 25.00 -6.87
N ASN A 39 6.74 24.35 -5.72
CA ASN A 39 5.60 24.51 -4.81
C ASN A 39 4.23 24.09 -5.39
N VAL A 40 4.22 23.38 -6.53
CA VAL A 40 3.02 22.80 -7.14
C VAL A 40 3.05 21.29 -6.94
N VAL A 41 1.95 20.73 -6.44
CA VAL A 41 1.79 19.28 -6.31
C VAL A 41 1.43 18.69 -7.67
N ARG A 42 2.20 17.69 -8.10
CA ARG A 42 1.95 16.94 -9.34
C ARG A 42 1.78 15.46 -9.04
N HIS A 43 0.89 14.80 -9.78
CA HIS A 43 0.66 13.36 -9.66
C HIS A 43 1.01 12.70 -10.98
N TYR A 44 1.90 11.72 -10.94
CA TYR A 44 2.28 10.95 -12.13
C TYR A 44 1.74 9.54 -12.02
N LEU A 45 1.04 9.07 -13.06
CA LEU A 45 0.69 7.66 -13.18
C LEU A 45 1.97 6.80 -13.24
N VAL A 46 1.99 5.73 -12.46
CA VAL A 46 3.08 4.77 -12.42
C VAL A 46 2.58 3.42 -12.95
N PRO A 47 2.89 3.05 -14.20
CA PRO A 47 2.51 1.77 -14.75
C PRO A 47 3.12 0.59 -13.96
N LEU A 48 2.38 -0.52 -13.89
CA LEU A 48 2.74 -1.71 -13.13
C LEU A 48 4.10 -2.29 -13.57
N GLU A 49 4.39 -2.26 -14.86
CA GLU A 49 5.65 -2.76 -15.45
C GLU A 49 6.85 -1.95 -14.95
N VAL A 50 6.66 -0.65 -14.72
CA VAL A 50 7.71 0.23 -14.22
C VAL A 50 7.85 0.07 -12.70
N ALA A 51 6.73 -0.07 -11.99
CA ALA A 51 6.68 -0.26 -10.54
C ALA A 51 7.30 -1.59 -10.06
N THR A 52 7.18 -2.64 -10.86
CA THR A 52 7.71 -3.99 -10.57
C THR A 52 9.21 -4.07 -10.85
N LYS A 53 9.71 -3.42 -11.91
CA LYS A 53 11.12 -3.39 -12.33
C LYS A 53 12.00 -2.43 -11.53
N GLN A 54 11.72 -2.22 -10.24
CA GLN A 54 12.23 -1.19 -9.28
C GLN A 54 13.70 -0.73 -9.39
N LYS A 55 14.60 -1.44 -10.09
CA LYS A 55 16.01 -1.10 -10.29
C LYS A 55 16.26 0.27 -10.95
N ASN A 56 15.30 0.83 -11.70
CA ASN A 56 15.52 2.07 -12.46
C ASN A 56 14.65 3.27 -12.03
N TRP A 57 13.87 3.16 -10.94
CA TRP A 57 13.00 4.26 -10.51
C TRP A 57 13.79 5.36 -9.78
N LYS A 58 14.09 6.47 -10.47
CA LYS A 58 14.90 7.58 -9.92
C LYS A 58 14.08 8.74 -9.34
N ARG A 59 12.78 8.84 -9.65
CA ARG A 59 11.95 9.97 -9.19
C ARG A 59 11.53 9.78 -7.73
N LYS A 60 11.95 10.73 -6.87
CA LYS A 60 11.54 10.81 -5.47
C LYS A 60 10.12 11.38 -5.39
N GLY A 61 9.32 10.88 -4.46
CA GLY A 61 7.95 11.33 -4.24
C GLY A 61 7.20 10.42 -3.29
N THR A 62 5.98 10.83 -2.94
CA THR A 62 5.06 10.02 -2.14
C THR A 62 4.34 9.03 -3.05
N LYS A 63 4.41 7.75 -2.72
CA LYS A 63 3.69 6.70 -3.45
C LYS A 63 2.27 6.59 -2.93
N LEU A 64 1.30 6.80 -3.80
CA LEU A 64 -0.12 6.72 -3.51
C LEU A 64 -0.68 5.46 -4.18
N HIS A 65 -1.25 4.56 -3.39
CA HIS A 65 -1.92 3.37 -3.89
C HIS A 65 -3.42 3.62 -3.90
N ILE A 66 -4.01 3.68 -5.09
CA ILE A 66 -5.42 3.97 -5.28
C ILE A 66 -6.19 2.67 -5.46
N TYR A 67 -7.20 2.45 -4.61
CA TYR A 67 -8.13 1.32 -4.71
C TYR A 67 -9.46 1.68 -4.04
N ASN A 68 -10.59 1.40 -4.70
CA ASN A 68 -11.92 1.77 -4.20
C ASN A 68 -11.98 3.21 -3.68
N ASP A 69 -11.45 4.15 -4.47
CA ASP A 69 -11.34 5.59 -4.17
C ASP A 69 -10.53 5.97 -2.92
N HIS A 70 -9.90 5.02 -2.25
CA HIS A 70 -8.98 5.30 -1.15
C HIS A 70 -7.59 5.65 -1.67
N THR A 71 -6.97 6.66 -1.07
CA THR A 71 -5.57 6.99 -1.32
C THR A 71 -4.67 6.42 -0.21
N PHE A 72 -4.18 5.19 -0.40
CA PHE A 72 -3.35 4.50 0.58
C PHE A 72 -1.88 4.92 0.51
N VAL A 73 -1.30 5.26 1.66
CA VAL A 73 0.12 5.59 1.82
C VAL A 73 0.79 4.68 2.83
N ALA A 74 2.06 4.33 2.58
CA ALA A 74 2.84 3.54 3.51
C ALA A 74 3.16 4.33 4.80
N LYS A 75 2.73 3.79 5.95
CA LYS A 75 2.84 4.41 7.28
C LYS A 75 3.50 3.50 8.30
N HIS A 76 4.10 4.15 9.31
CA HIS A 76 4.41 3.49 10.57
C HIS A 76 3.11 3.40 11.38
N ILE A 77 2.61 2.20 11.61
CA ILE A 77 1.38 1.94 12.37
C ILE A 77 1.72 1.41 13.76
N PRO A 78 1.25 2.03 14.86
CA PRO A 78 1.47 1.51 16.21
C PRO A 78 1.09 0.03 16.33
N GLY A 79 1.83 -0.72 17.15
CA GLY A 79 1.48 -2.12 17.40
C GLY A 79 0.12 -2.26 18.07
N GLY A 80 -0.59 -3.35 17.78
CA GLY A 80 -1.91 -3.63 18.39
C GLY A 80 -3.11 -3.13 17.57
N ILE A 81 -2.88 -2.37 16.50
CA ILE A 81 -3.94 -2.01 15.55
C ILE A 81 -4.39 -3.23 14.75
N LEU A 82 -5.70 -3.43 14.66
CA LEU A 82 -6.32 -4.43 13.78
C LEU A 82 -6.44 -3.88 12.36
N CYS A 83 -6.06 -4.70 11.37
CA CYS A 83 -6.25 -4.39 9.97
C CYS A 83 -7.76 -4.33 9.64
N PHE A 84 -8.22 -3.19 9.11
CA PHE A 84 -9.63 -2.96 8.75
C PHE A 84 -10.21 -4.03 7.80
N VAL A 85 -9.37 -4.66 6.98
CA VAL A 85 -9.81 -5.60 5.94
C VAL A 85 -9.87 -7.05 6.41
N CYS A 86 -8.84 -7.54 7.11
CA CYS A 86 -8.77 -8.95 7.52
C CYS A 86 -8.94 -9.17 9.02
N ASN A 87 -9.14 -8.09 9.78
CA ASN A 87 -9.31 -8.09 11.23
C ASN A 87 -8.18 -8.77 12.03
N ARG A 88 -6.99 -8.91 11.43
CA ARG A 88 -5.78 -9.41 12.09
C ARG A 88 -4.86 -8.25 12.46
N SER A 89 -4.13 -8.41 13.56
CA SER A 89 -3.17 -7.42 14.04
C SER A 89 -2.12 -7.06 12.98
N ILE A 90 -1.82 -5.78 12.85
CA ILE A 90 -0.70 -5.28 12.04
C ILE A 90 0.58 -5.45 12.87
N PRO A 91 1.60 -6.17 12.34
CA PRO A 91 2.77 -6.55 13.13
C PRO A 91 3.52 -5.33 13.64
N ARG A 92 3.85 -5.34 14.94
CA ARG A 92 4.72 -4.35 15.57
C ARG A 92 6.18 -4.64 15.21
N ARG A 93 6.65 -4.06 14.11
CA ARG A 93 8.06 -4.15 13.69
C ARG A 93 8.56 -2.82 13.12
N PRO A 94 9.87 -2.56 13.15
CA PRO A 94 10.44 -1.33 12.58
C PRO A 94 10.07 -1.11 11.11
N GLY A 95 9.94 0.16 10.73
CA GLY A 95 9.61 0.60 9.37
C GLY A 95 8.12 0.77 9.14
N LYS A 96 7.71 0.73 7.86
CA LYS A 96 6.32 0.95 7.44
C LYS A 96 5.62 -0.40 7.27
N GLN A 97 4.88 -0.83 8.28
CA GLN A 97 4.23 -2.14 8.37
C GLN A 97 2.92 -2.23 7.60
N GLY A 98 2.25 -1.12 7.35
CA GLY A 98 0.95 -1.11 6.68
C GLY A 98 0.67 0.16 5.92
N TYR A 99 -0.54 0.22 5.39
CA TYR A 99 -1.08 1.35 4.66
C TYR A 99 -2.16 2.04 5.48
N GLU A 100 -2.20 3.35 5.35
CA GLU A 100 -3.25 4.21 5.89
C GLU A 100 -3.84 4.99 4.72
N CYS A 101 -5.17 5.03 4.62
CA CYS A 101 -5.82 5.93 3.69
C CYS A 101 -5.68 7.36 4.21
N ARG A 102 -5.09 8.28 3.44
CA ARG A 102 -4.92 9.68 3.88
C ARG A 102 -6.24 10.47 3.97
N ASP A 103 -7.30 9.91 3.41
CA ASP A 103 -8.58 10.59 3.24
C ASP A 103 -9.58 10.23 4.36
N CYS A 104 -9.67 8.95 4.71
CA CYS A 104 -10.58 8.42 5.75
C CYS A 104 -9.88 7.72 6.91
N ALA A 105 -8.54 7.71 6.93
CA ALA A 105 -7.70 7.17 8.00
C ALA A 105 -7.81 5.65 8.28
N ILE A 106 -8.48 4.86 7.43
CA ILE A 106 -8.50 3.40 7.61
C ILE A 106 -7.10 2.83 7.49
N GLN A 107 -6.75 1.90 8.40
CA GLN A 107 -5.44 1.26 8.46
C GLN A 107 -5.55 -0.23 8.11
N CYS A 108 -4.66 -0.70 7.23
CA CYS A 108 -4.63 -2.09 6.81
C CYS A 108 -3.21 -2.60 6.53
N HIS A 109 -3.02 -3.91 6.39
CA HIS A 109 -1.75 -4.44 5.88
C HIS A 109 -1.54 -3.99 4.43
N LYS A 110 -0.29 -3.85 4.00
CA LYS A 110 0.03 -3.53 2.60
C LYS A 110 -0.69 -4.43 1.56
N PRO A 111 -0.70 -5.77 1.68
CA PRO A 111 -1.44 -6.64 0.74
C PRO A 111 -2.97 -6.69 0.97
N CYS A 112 -3.49 -6.02 1.98
CA CYS A 112 -4.92 -5.97 2.24
C CYS A 112 -5.61 -4.77 1.58
N HIS A 113 -4.86 -3.74 1.16
CA HIS A 113 -5.47 -2.53 0.61
C HIS A 113 -6.32 -2.78 -0.64
N VAL A 114 -5.91 -3.72 -1.51
CA VAL A 114 -6.65 -4.16 -2.72
C VAL A 114 -7.90 -4.99 -2.42
N ARG A 115 -8.28 -5.12 -1.15
CA ARG A 115 -9.49 -5.83 -0.69
C ARG A 115 -10.32 -4.97 0.25
N ALA A 116 -10.10 -3.65 0.25
CA ALA A 116 -10.92 -2.73 1.03
C ALA A 116 -12.40 -2.86 0.59
N PRO A 117 -13.32 -3.26 1.49
CA PRO A 117 -14.64 -3.73 1.09
C PRO A 117 -15.58 -2.62 0.60
N GLN A 118 -15.35 -1.39 1.04
CA GLN A 118 -16.20 -0.23 0.74
C GLN A 118 -15.36 0.88 0.12
N ALA A 119 -15.99 1.65 -0.78
CA ALA A 119 -15.39 2.86 -1.33
C ALA A 119 -15.04 3.87 -0.23
N CYS A 120 -14.08 4.75 -0.52
CA CYS A 120 -13.70 5.78 0.43
C CYS A 120 -14.89 6.72 0.72
N PRO A 121 -15.25 6.98 1.99
CA PRO A 121 -16.35 7.89 2.32
C PRO A 121 -16.01 9.37 2.08
N ASN A 122 -14.73 9.70 1.83
CA ASN A 122 -14.26 11.07 1.64
C ASN A 122 -13.18 11.14 0.54
N PRO A 123 -13.46 10.72 -0.70
CA PRO A 123 -12.43 10.52 -1.71
C PRO A 123 -11.87 11.85 -2.21
N LYS A 124 -10.57 12.09 -1.98
CA LYS A 124 -9.88 13.27 -2.54
C LYS A 124 -9.21 12.99 -3.88
N ILE A 125 -9.12 11.72 -4.28
CA ILE A 125 -8.52 11.30 -5.56
C ILE A 125 -9.19 11.95 -6.77
N LEU A 126 -10.49 12.21 -6.71
CA LEU A 126 -11.25 12.88 -7.77
C LEU A 126 -10.77 14.32 -8.04
N SER A 127 -10.12 14.94 -7.07
CA SER A 127 -9.55 16.29 -7.20
C SER A 127 -8.07 16.29 -7.62
N MET A 128 -7.44 15.11 -7.74
CA MET A 128 -6.03 15.02 -8.12
C MET A 128 -5.90 15.20 -9.64
N GLN A 129 -5.13 16.22 -10.03
CA GLN A 129 -4.77 16.43 -11.42
C GLN A 129 -3.56 15.55 -11.79
N LEU A 130 -3.71 14.79 -12.88
CA LEU A 130 -2.67 13.95 -13.50
C LEU A 130 -1.90 14.71 -14.58
#